data_AF-A0A257G7H9-F1
#
_entry.id   AF-A0A257G7H9-F1
#
_cell.length_a   1.000
_cell.length_b   1.000
_cell.length_c   1.000
_cell.angle_alpha   90.00
_cell.angle_beta   90.00
_cell.angle_gamma   90.00
#
_symmetry.space_group_name_H-M   'P 1'
#
loop_
_entity.id
_entity.type
_entity.pdbx_description
1 polymer ?
#
loop_
_entity_poly.entity_id
_entity_poly.type
_entity_poly.pdbx_seq_one_letter_code
_entity_poly.pdbx_strand_id
1 'polypeptide(L)'
;MYNVPALPAAAHGVTAVQFLATEAGSRWLGDLAEAFPHTRYWRDRSDCWSLKSLNALAARIIDAHYDGDAIEDAMEAEFPPAEFWTTWYHEVSGPLREGLAEAQQCSDLDDALDLIREGWEEAASTRDDSSVADLFASHDRCELLFRFTCERWLDDSLITSHRPWPDAGELVIDRNLQFALASLGYTMTQFRQLARNRHAAWRRLAPGLRRRRAPIVAPEQLVELIDNACSTSFLFCLYAVVPIPDLVGLDLNRPVTCETCWVATLDPINGTFHDVAAVGAVTVVPSEGRFLSGGHLRWSPENICCLHTPHYHARVHN
;
A
#
# COMPACT_ATOMS: atom_id res chain seq x y z
N MET A 1 -30.22 -6.84 -19.53
CA MET A 1 -30.23 -7.98 -20.46
C MET A 1 -29.10 -7.73 -21.42
N TYR A 2 -28.01 -8.46 -21.27
CA TYR A 2 -26.87 -8.41 -22.17
C TYR A 2 -27.25 -9.16 -23.45
N ASN A 3 -27.02 -8.54 -24.62
CA ASN A 3 -27.34 -9.14 -25.91
C ASN A 3 -26.06 -9.41 -26.67
N VAL A 4 -25.96 -10.61 -27.26
CA VAL A 4 -24.83 -10.96 -28.13
C VAL A 4 -24.81 -10.05 -29.36
N PRO A 5 -23.68 -9.41 -29.69
CA PRO A 5 -23.57 -8.60 -30.88
C PRO A 5 -23.78 -9.44 -32.13
N ALA A 6 -24.50 -8.90 -33.11
CA ALA A 6 -24.78 -9.59 -34.36
C ALA A 6 -23.48 -9.97 -35.08
N LEU A 7 -23.41 -11.21 -35.57
CA LEU A 7 -22.25 -11.69 -36.30
C LEU A 7 -22.07 -10.93 -37.62
N PRO A 8 -20.85 -10.42 -37.92
CA PRO A 8 -20.60 -9.68 -39.14
C PRO A 8 -20.82 -10.54 -40.39
N ALA A 9 -21.14 -9.90 -41.51
CA ALA A 9 -21.26 -10.59 -42.79
C ALA A 9 -20.00 -11.41 -43.15
N ALA A 10 -18.82 -10.96 -42.71
CA ALA A 10 -17.54 -11.63 -42.89
C ALA A 10 -17.41 -12.98 -42.16
N ALA A 11 -18.29 -13.29 -41.21
CA ALA A 11 -18.33 -14.59 -40.52
C ALA A 11 -19.01 -15.69 -41.36
N HIS A 12 -19.74 -15.34 -42.43
CA HIS A 12 -20.47 -16.33 -43.22
C HIS A 12 -19.55 -17.17 -44.10
N GLY A 13 -19.66 -18.49 -43.98
CA GLY A 13 -18.98 -19.44 -44.87
C GLY A 13 -17.48 -19.62 -44.62
N VAL A 14 -16.98 -19.10 -43.49
CA VAL A 14 -15.60 -19.26 -43.02
C VAL A 14 -15.61 -19.98 -41.67
N THR A 15 -14.49 -20.58 -41.27
CA THR A 15 -14.36 -21.19 -39.94
C THR A 15 -14.19 -20.11 -38.86
N ALA A 16 -14.45 -20.46 -37.59
CA ALA A 16 -14.21 -19.56 -36.46
C ALA A 16 -12.76 -19.03 -36.46
N VAL A 17 -11.77 -19.91 -36.66
CA VAL A 17 -10.35 -19.54 -36.78
C VAL A 17 -10.12 -18.49 -37.86
N GLN A 18 -10.71 -18.67 -39.04
CA GLN A 18 -10.54 -17.75 -40.16
C GLN A 18 -11.19 -16.39 -39.89
N PHE A 19 -12.38 -16.39 -39.28
CA PHE A 19 -13.08 -15.16 -38.91
C PHE A 19 -12.34 -14.39 -37.83
N LEU A 20 -11.92 -15.06 -36.74
CA LEU A 20 -11.23 -14.44 -35.61
C LEU A 20 -9.84 -13.88 -36.00
N ALA A 21 -9.21 -14.40 -37.06
CA ALA A 21 -7.99 -13.84 -37.62
C ALA A 21 -8.19 -12.52 -38.40
N THR A 22 -9.43 -12.07 -38.61
CA THR A 22 -9.74 -10.81 -39.31
C THR A 22 -9.93 -9.65 -38.34
N GLU A 23 -9.77 -8.41 -38.85
CA GLU A 23 -10.09 -7.19 -38.10
C GLU A 23 -11.58 -7.15 -37.67
N ALA A 24 -12.48 -7.67 -38.51
CA ALA A 24 -13.89 -7.78 -38.19
C ALA A 24 -14.16 -8.76 -37.03
N GLY A 25 -13.43 -9.87 -36.97
CA GLY A 25 -13.48 -10.83 -35.87
C GLY A 25 -12.97 -10.27 -34.56
N SER A 26 -11.79 -9.64 -34.57
CA SER A 26 -11.22 -8.97 -33.40
C SER A 26 -12.13 -7.86 -32.87
N ARG A 27 -12.71 -7.04 -33.77
CA ARG A 27 -13.68 -6.01 -33.37
C ARG A 27 -14.93 -6.60 -32.75
N TRP A 28 -15.48 -7.66 -33.35
CA TRP A 28 -16.67 -8.33 -32.82
C TRP A 28 -16.41 -8.96 -31.44
N LEU A 29 -15.23 -9.55 -31.20
CA LEU A 29 -14.83 -9.99 -29.86
C LEU A 29 -14.77 -8.84 -28.86
N GLY A 30 -14.30 -7.67 -29.30
CA GLY A 30 -14.33 -6.45 -28.51
C GLY A 30 -15.74 -6.00 -28.15
N ASP A 31 -16.66 -6.03 -29.12
CA ASP A 31 -18.08 -5.73 -28.90
C ASP A 31 -18.74 -6.77 -27.98
N LEU A 32 -18.34 -8.04 -28.06
CA LEU A 32 -18.81 -9.11 -27.20
C LEU A 32 -18.32 -8.91 -25.75
N ALA A 33 -17.05 -8.56 -25.56
CA ALA A 33 -16.49 -8.23 -24.25
C ALA A 33 -17.10 -6.94 -23.65
N GLU A 34 -17.52 -5.99 -24.48
CA GLU A 34 -18.28 -4.81 -24.03
C GLU A 34 -19.72 -5.18 -23.61
N ALA A 35 -20.37 -6.07 -24.37
CA ALA A 35 -21.70 -6.56 -24.06
C ALA A 35 -21.71 -7.44 -22.79
N PHE A 36 -20.64 -8.18 -22.55
CA PHE A 36 -20.46 -9.05 -21.38
C PHE A 36 -19.11 -8.77 -20.72
N PRO A 37 -19.01 -7.68 -19.92
CA PRO A 37 -17.77 -7.33 -19.25
C PRO A 37 -17.42 -8.33 -18.15
N HIS A 38 -16.13 -8.51 -17.91
CA HIS A 38 -15.61 -9.25 -16.77
C HIS A 38 -14.85 -8.30 -15.84
N THR A 39 -15.06 -8.45 -14.54
CA THR A 39 -14.40 -7.64 -13.51
C THR A 39 -13.63 -8.57 -12.58
N ARG A 40 -12.30 -8.51 -12.60
CA ARG A 40 -11.45 -9.39 -11.77
C ARG A 40 -11.53 -9.05 -10.29
N TYR A 41 -11.60 -7.76 -9.97
CA TYR A 41 -11.64 -7.28 -8.59
C TYR A 41 -12.93 -6.54 -8.32
N TRP A 42 -13.82 -7.17 -7.55
CA TRP A 42 -15.07 -6.55 -7.14
C TRP A 42 -15.40 -6.94 -5.71
N ARG A 43 -16.02 -6.01 -4.99
CA ARG A 43 -16.32 -6.19 -3.57
C ARG A 43 -17.69 -6.84 -3.38
N ASP A 44 -17.71 -8.12 -3.00
CA ASP A 44 -18.93 -8.88 -2.68
C ASP A 44 -19.28 -8.95 -1.17
N ARG A 45 -18.64 -8.12 -0.33
CA ARG A 45 -18.69 -8.30 1.13
C ARG A 45 -19.50 -7.23 1.87
N SER A 46 -20.24 -7.68 2.89
CA SER A 46 -20.91 -6.85 3.91
C SER A 46 -20.08 -6.59 5.17
N ASP A 47 -18.92 -7.24 5.30
CA ASP A 47 -18.24 -7.40 6.58
C ASP A 47 -17.08 -6.41 6.77
N CYS A 48 -16.84 -6.03 8.03
CA CYS A 48 -15.73 -5.17 8.41
C CYS A 48 -14.44 -5.98 8.62
N TRP A 49 -13.35 -5.54 7.99
CA TRP A 49 -12.02 -6.13 8.22
C TRP A 49 -11.51 -5.80 9.64
N SER A 50 -10.81 -6.77 10.26
CA SER A 50 -10.08 -6.47 11.50
C SER A 50 -8.86 -5.61 11.20
N LEU A 51 -8.49 -4.69 12.10
CA LEU A 51 -7.28 -3.88 11.95
C LEU A 51 -6.03 -4.74 11.79
N LYS A 52 -5.95 -5.88 12.50
CA LYS A 52 -4.86 -6.85 12.37
C LYS A 52 -4.73 -7.39 10.95
N SER A 53 -5.85 -7.74 10.31
CA SER A 53 -5.87 -8.19 8.92
C SER A 53 -5.43 -7.07 7.98
N LEU A 54 -5.99 -5.86 8.13
CA LEU A 54 -5.63 -4.70 7.30
C LEU A 54 -4.16 -4.32 7.43
N ASN A 55 -3.61 -4.39 8.64
CA ASN A 55 -2.18 -4.17 8.91
C ASN A 55 -1.28 -5.21 8.21
N ALA A 56 -1.70 -6.49 8.18
CA ALA A 56 -0.97 -7.54 7.47
C ALA A 56 -1.00 -7.34 5.95
N LEU A 57 -2.15 -6.93 5.40
CA LEU A 57 -2.27 -6.58 3.97
C LEU A 57 -1.40 -5.37 3.62
N ALA A 58 -1.46 -4.32 4.44
CA ALA A 58 -0.60 -3.15 4.29
C ALA A 58 0.88 -3.51 4.34
N ALA A 59 1.27 -4.53 5.12
CA ALA A 59 2.66 -4.99 5.15
C ALA A 59 3.08 -5.56 3.80
N ARG A 60 2.26 -6.45 3.23
CA ARG A 60 2.52 -7.03 1.90
C ARG A 60 2.62 -5.98 0.80
N ILE A 61 1.74 -4.98 0.82
CA ILE A 61 1.78 -3.87 -0.17
C ILE A 61 3.10 -3.10 -0.06
N ILE A 62 3.52 -2.76 1.16
CA ILE A 62 4.79 -2.04 1.40
C ILE A 62 6.00 -2.88 1.00
N ASP A 63 6.01 -4.18 1.32
CA ASP A 63 7.09 -5.10 0.95
C ASP A 63 7.19 -5.21 -0.58
N ALA A 64 6.07 -5.42 -1.29
CA ALA A 64 6.03 -5.47 -2.75
C ALA A 64 6.63 -4.22 -3.40
N HIS A 65 6.30 -3.03 -2.89
CA HIS A 65 6.92 -1.79 -3.36
C HIS A 65 8.44 -1.75 -3.19
N TYR A 66 8.96 -2.25 -2.07
CA TYR A 66 10.39 -2.24 -1.80
C TYR A 66 11.16 -3.32 -2.56
N ASP A 67 10.50 -4.43 -2.86
CA ASP A 67 11.06 -5.52 -3.65
C ASP A 67 10.94 -5.27 -5.17
N GLY A 68 10.08 -4.33 -5.58
CA GLY A 68 9.86 -3.93 -6.97
C GLY A 68 8.83 -4.81 -7.68
N ASP A 69 8.00 -5.51 -6.92
CA ASP A 69 6.93 -6.39 -7.41
C ASP A 69 5.66 -5.59 -7.73
N ALA A 70 4.82 -6.12 -8.62
CA ALA A 70 3.48 -5.58 -8.82
C ALA A 70 2.62 -5.85 -7.58
N ILE A 71 1.86 -4.84 -7.13
CA ILE A 71 1.01 -4.96 -5.93
C ILE A 71 -0.06 -6.03 -6.18
N GLU A 72 -0.58 -6.09 -7.40
CA GLU A 72 -1.55 -7.07 -7.85
C GLU A 72 -1.04 -8.50 -7.63
N ASP A 73 0.17 -8.80 -8.09
CA ASP A 73 0.80 -10.11 -7.94
C ASP A 73 1.02 -10.47 -6.46
N ALA A 74 1.45 -9.50 -5.65
CA ALA A 74 1.66 -9.69 -4.21
C ALA A 74 0.36 -9.96 -3.44
N MET A 75 -0.77 -9.51 -3.97
CA MET A 75 -2.09 -9.58 -3.33
C MET A 75 -2.93 -10.76 -3.85
N GLU A 76 -2.61 -11.32 -5.02
CA GLU A 76 -3.31 -12.45 -5.64
C GLU A 76 -3.42 -13.68 -4.73
N ALA A 77 -2.38 -13.97 -3.94
CA ALA A 77 -2.40 -15.10 -3.01
C ALA A 77 -3.51 -14.99 -1.93
N GLU A 78 -3.92 -13.78 -1.58
CA GLU A 78 -5.00 -13.52 -0.62
C GLU A 78 -6.34 -13.27 -1.32
N PHE A 79 -6.27 -12.61 -2.48
CA PHE A 79 -7.41 -12.19 -3.28
C PHE A 79 -7.24 -12.71 -4.71
N PRO A 80 -7.49 -14.00 -4.94
CA PRO A 80 -7.44 -14.52 -6.28
C PRO A 80 -8.45 -13.75 -7.14
N PRO A 81 -8.03 -13.22 -8.31
CA PRO A 81 -8.93 -12.51 -9.20
C PRO A 81 -10.07 -13.44 -9.61
N ALA A 82 -11.25 -12.86 -9.88
CA ALA A 82 -12.37 -13.64 -10.40
C ALA A 82 -11.95 -14.36 -11.69
N GLU A 83 -12.29 -15.64 -11.81
CA GLU A 83 -11.95 -16.42 -12.99
C GLU A 83 -12.88 -16.05 -14.15
N PHE A 84 -12.30 -15.78 -15.32
CA PHE A 84 -13.06 -15.55 -16.56
C PHE A 84 -14.05 -16.68 -16.88
N TRP A 85 -13.70 -17.92 -16.53
CA TRP A 85 -14.56 -19.09 -16.71
C TRP A 85 -15.94 -18.91 -16.08
N THR A 86 -16.02 -18.26 -14.91
CA THR A 86 -17.28 -18.07 -14.19
C THR A 86 -18.22 -17.18 -15.00
N THR A 87 -17.75 -16.02 -15.45
CA THR A 87 -18.52 -15.11 -16.30
C THR A 87 -18.85 -15.75 -17.65
N TRP A 88 -17.87 -16.43 -18.27
CA TRP A 88 -18.10 -17.14 -19.52
C TRP A 88 -19.23 -18.16 -19.40
N TYR A 89 -19.16 -19.03 -18.40
CA TYR A 89 -20.11 -20.12 -18.22
C TYR A 89 -21.52 -19.59 -17.87
N HIS A 90 -21.61 -18.66 -16.93
CA HIS A 90 -22.90 -18.20 -16.40
C HIS A 90 -23.57 -17.09 -17.23
N GLU A 91 -22.80 -16.28 -17.97
CA GLU A 91 -23.31 -15.07 -18.61
C GLU A 91 -23.14 -15.07 -20.13
N VAL A 92 -22.01 -15.55 -20.66
CA VAL A 92 -21.67 -15.40 -22.10
C VAL A 92 -22.12 -16.61 -22.92
N SER A 93 -21.78 -17.81 -22.47
CA SER A 93 -21.85 -19.03 -23.28
C SER A 93 -23.27 -19.41 -23.70
N GLY A 94 -24.26 -19.23 -22.82
CA GLY A 94 -25.67 -19.51 -23.09
C GLY A 94 -26.23 -18.61 -24.20
N PRO A 95 -26.24 -17.27 -24.00
CA PRO A 95 -26.69 -16.32 -25.03
C PRO A 95 -25.94 -16.48 -26.36
N LEU A 96 -24.63 -16.75 -26.33
CA LEU A 96 -23.84 -16.94 -27.54
C LEU A 96 -24.24 -18.22 -28.30
N ARG A 97 -24.46 -19.33 -27.60
CA ARG A 97 -24.95 -20.60 -28.19
C ARG A 97 -26.30 -20.40 -28.88
N GLU A 98 -27.22 -19.67 -28.23
CA GLU A 98 -28.53 -19.36 -28.80
C GLU A 98 -28.41 -18.51 -30.08
N GLY A 99 -27.62 -17.43 -30.04
CA GLY A 99 -27.41 -16.56 -31.20
C GLY A 99 -26.72 -17.27 -32.38
N LEU A 100 -25.74 -18.14 -32.13
CA LEU A 100 -25.09 -18.93 -33.17
C LEU A 100 -26.03 -19.97 -33.81
N ALA A 101 -26.89 -20.59 -33.00
CA ALA A 101 -27.89 -21.54 -33.49
C ALA A 101 -28.93 -20.85 -34.39
N GLU A 102 -29.41 -19.66 -33.99
CA GLU A 102 -30.33 -18.86 -34.81
C GLU A 102 -29.70 -18.41 -36.13
N ALA A 103 -28.41 -18.08 -36.14
CA ALA A 103 -27.69 -17.63 -37.32
C ALA A 103 -27.33 -18.78 -38.30
N GLN A 104 -27.42 -20.05 -37.89
CA GLN A 104 -26.98 -21.23 -38.66
C GLN A 104 -25.49 -21.18 -39.07
N GLN A 105 -24.64 -20.54 -38.27
CA GLN A 105 -23.28 -20.15 -38.70
C GLN A 105 -22.15 -21.13 -38.36
N CYS A 106 -22.37 -22.24 -37.62
CA CYS A 106 -21.32 -23.22 -37.33
C CYS A 106 -21.79 -24.68 -37.40
N SER A 107 -21.07 -25.52 -38.15
CA SER A 107 -21.26 -26.98 -38.15
C SER A 107 -20.54 -27.68 -36.99
N ASP A 108 -19.52 -27.04 -36.42
CA ASP A 108 -18.75 -27.50 -35.26
C ASP A 108 -18.77 -26.41 -34.18
N LEU A 109 -19.77 -26.50 -33.30
CA LEU A 109 -20.13 -25.43 -32.37
C LEU A 109 -19.19 -25.40 -31.16
N ASP A 110 -18.72 -26.55 -30.68
CA ASP A 110 -17.92 -26.61 -29.45
C ASP A 110 -16.49 -26.09 -29.70
N ASP A 111 -15.83 -26.49 -30.78
CA ASP A 111 -14.50 -25.95 -31.15
C ASP A 111 -14.54 -24.44 -31.41
N ALA A 112 -15.63 -23.95 -32.02
CA ALA A 112 -15.83 -22.52 -32.25
C ALA A 112 -16.01 -21.74 -30.94
N LEU A 113 -16.74 -22.29 -29.97
CA LEU A 113 -16.96 -21.66 -28.67
C LEU A 113 -15.68 -21.55 -27.86
N ASP A 114 -14.81 -22.56 -27.90
CA ASP A 114 -13.53 -22.50 -27.19
C ASP A 114 -12.62 -21.41 -27.75
N LEU A 115 -12.57 -21.25 -29.07
CA LEU A 115 -11.80 -20.16 -29.71
C LEU A 115 -12.39 -18.78 -29.43
N ILE A 116 -13.71 -18.66 -29.44
CA ILE A 116 -14.39 -17.40 -29.09
C ILE A 116 -14.17 -17.08 -27.61
N ARG A 117 -14.16 -18.08 -26.73
CA ARG A 117 -13.84 -17.92 -25.31
C ARG A 117 -12.47 -17.31 -25.13
N GLU A 118 -11.43 -17.91 -25.69
CA GLU A 118 -10.06 -17.41 -25.57
C GLU A 118 -9.94 -15.97 -26.07
N GLY A 119 -10.53 -15.67 -27.23
CA GLY A 119 -10.54 -14.30 -27.77
C GLY A 119 -11.36 -13.32 -26.94
N TRP A 120 -12.46 -13.75 -26.33
CA TRP A 120 -13.25 -12.95 -25.40
C TRP A 120 -12.50 -12.72 -24.09
N GLU A 121 -11.82 -13.73 -23.54
CA GLU A 121 -11.01 -13.61 -22.32
C GLU A 121 -9.91 -12.55 -22.50
N GLU A 122 -9.22 -12.55 -23.65
CA GLU A 122 -8.24 -11.51 -24.00
C GLU A 122 -8.88 -10.12 -24.14
N ALA A 123 -10.01 -10.03 -24.86
CA ALA A 123 -10.72 -8.77 -25.08
C ALA A 123 -11.35 -8.19 -23.79
N ALA A 124 -11.78 -9.05 -22.86
CA ALA A 124 -12.32 -8.68 -21.57
C ALA A 124 -11.21 -8.28 -20.60
N SER A 125 -10.10 -9.03 -20.57
CA SER A 125 -8.92 -8.71 -19.75
C SER A 125 -8.34 -7.32 -20.09
N THR A 126 -8.26 -6.99 -21.38
CA THR A 126 -7.80 -5.65 -21.83
C THR A 126 -8.75 -4.51 -21.50
N ARG A 127 -10.03 -4.81 -21.20
CA ARG A 127 -11.06 -3.83 -20.83
C ARG A 127 -11.29 -3.72 -19.33
N ASP A 128 -10.82 -4.70 -18.56
CA ASP A 128 -10.98 -4.71 -17.11
C ASP A 128 -10.09 -3.64 -16.47
N ASP A 129 -10.73 -2.56 -16.03
CA ASP A 129 -10.12 -1.45 -15.32
C ASP A 129 -10.14 -1.61 -13.80
N SER A 130 -10.63 -2.75 -13.30
CA SER A 130 -10.61 -3.04 -11.87
C SER A 130 -9.20 -3.28 -11.35
N SER A 131 -9.03 -2.95 -10.08
CA SER A 131 -7.77 -3.01 -9.35
C SER A 131 -7.96 -3.65 -7.98
N VAL A 132 -6.86 -4.08 -7.36
CA VAL A 132 -6.90 -4.58 -5.97
C VAL A 132 -7.46 -3.52 -5.00
N ALA A 133 -7.33 -2.23 -5.30
CA ALA A 133 -7.92 -1.17 -4.48
C ALA A 133 -9.46 -1.24 -4.42
N ASP A 134 -10.11 -1.77 -5.45
CA ASP A 134 -11.58 -1.91 -5.53
C ASP A 134 -12.14 -2.97 -4.58
N LEU A 135 -11.28 -3.81 -4.01
CA LEU A 135 -11.64 -4.76 -2.96
C LEU A 135 -11.90 -4.07 -1.61
N PHE A 136 -11.42 -2.85 -1.43
CA PHE A 136 -11.42 -2.14 -0.15
C PHE A 136 -12.38 -0.94 -0.15
N ALA A 137 -13.05 -0.75 0.98
CA ALA A 137 -13.86 0.42 1.26
C ALA A 137 -13.01 1.60 1.74
N SER A 138 -13.57 2.80 1.69
CA SER A 138 -12.94 4.01 2.27
C SER A 138 -12.72 3.97 3.80
N HIS A 139 -13.37 3.03 4.49
CA HIS A 139 -13.21 2.80 5.92
C HIS A 139 -12.23 1.66 6.26
N ASP A 140 -11.76 0.91 5.26
CA ASP A 140 -10.74 -0.12 5.44
C ASP A 140 -9.38 0.57 5.57
N ARG A 141 -8.94 0.73 6.82
CA ARG A 141 -7.76 1.52 7.18
C ARG A 141 -6.72 0.69 7.92
N CYS A 142 -5.45 0.99 7.66
CA CYS A 142 -4.31 0.38 8.32
C CYS A 142 -3.44 1.43 9.01
N GLU A 143 -2.67 0.97 9.99
CA GLU A 143 -1.59 1.74 10.58
C GLU A 143 -0.43 1.83 9.59
N LEU A 144 -0.04 3.06 9.26
CA LEU A 144 1.13 3.39 8.45
C LEU A 144 2.14 4.12 9.33
N LEU A 145 3.39 3.64 9.27
CA LEU A 145 4.52 4.23 9.96
C LEU A 145 5.60 4.63 8.95
N PHE A 146 6.26 5.75 9.16
CA PHE A 146 7.50 6.09 8.44
C PHE A 146 8.63 6.26 9.45
N ARG A 147 9.57 5.31 9.50
CA ARG A 147 10.69 5.37 10.45
C ARG A 147 11.83 6.23 9.90
N PHE A 148 12.33 7.15 10.71
CA PHE A 148 13.46 7.99 10.36
C PHE A 148 14.78 7.26 10.60
N THR A 149 15.29 6.57 9.58
CA THR A 149 16.53 5.77 9.69
C THR A 149 17.29 5.72 8.37
N CYS A 150 18.60 5.50 8.45
CA CYS A 150 19.41 5.10 7.30
C CYS A 150 19.64 3.59 7.23
N GLU A 151 19.13 2.83 8.19
CA GLU A 151 19.36 1.41 8.32
C GLU A 151 18.23 0.58 7.68
N ARG A 152 18.61 -0.59 7.15
CA ARG A 152 17.66 -1.52 6.52
C ARG A 152 16.83 -2.26 7.55
N TRP A 153 17.43 -2.66 8.66
CA TRP A 153 16.79 -3.51 9.65
C TRP A 153 16.27 -2.69 10.83
N LEU A 154 15.21 -3.19 11.45
CA LEU A 154 14.51 -2.49 12.53
C LEU A 154 15.39 -2.37 13.78
N ASP A 155 16.05 -3.47 14.16
CA ASP A 155 16.92 -3.55 15.34
C ASP A 155 18.15 -2.64 15.21
N ASP A 156 18.68 -2.50 13.99
CA ASP A 156 19.81 -1.62 13.70
C ASP A 156 19.44 -0.13 13.74
N SER A 157 18.14 0.19 13.68
CA SER A 157 17.64 1.58 13.62
C SER A 157 17.40 2.21 15.00
N LEU A 158 17.60 1.46 16.08
CA LEU A 158 17.26 1.92 17.42
C LEU A 158 18.21 3.01 17.93
N ILE A 159 17.64 3.96 18.66
CA ILE A 159 18.32 4.98 19.45
C ILE A 159 18.29 4.52 20.89
N THR A 160 19.42 4.60 21.58
CA THR A 160 19.58 4.05 22.94
C THR A 160 19.89 5.13 23.98
N SER A 161 19.49 4.86 25.23
CA SER A 161 19.84 5.65 26.41
C SER A 161 21.03 5.03 27.14
N HIS A 162 21.91 5.87 27.70
CA HIS A 162 22.94 5.44 28.65
C HIS A 162 22.34 5.03 30.01
N ARG A 163 21.10 5.45 30.30
CA ARG A 163 20.38 5.10 31.53
C ARG A 163 19.35 4.00 31.28
N PRO A 164 18.94 3.26 32.33
CA PRO A 164 17.89 2.25 32.22
C PRO A 164 16.47 2.85 32.11
N TRP A 165 16.36 4.15 31.79
CA TRP A 165 15.11 4.83 31.46
C TRP A 165 15.39 5.88 30.36
N PRO A 166 14.35 6.29 29.60
CA PRO A 166 14.49 7.38 28.65
C PRO A 166 14.73 8.72 29.35
N ASP A 167 15.77 9.43 28.91
CA ASP A 167 16.11 10.79 29.34
C ASP A 167 16.84 11.43 28.15
N ALA A 168 16.31 12.52 27.62
CA ALA A 168 16.89 13.19 26.44
C ALA A 168 18.35 13.60 26.67
N GLY A 169 18.72 13.96 27.90
CA GLY A 169 20.08 14.30 28.30
C GLY A 169 21.04 13.12 28.27
N GLU A 170 20.51 11.90 28.27
CA GLU A 170 21.24 10.64 28.42
C GLU A 170 21.23 9.75 27.17
N LEU A 171 20.60 10.20 26.09
CA LEU A 171 20.67 9.49 24.81
C LEU A 171 22.10 9.38 24.28
N VAL A 172 22.44 8.22 23.73
CA VAL A 172 23.70 7.96 23.04
C VAL A 172 23.73 8.77 21.75
N ILE A 173 24.79 9.56 21.56
CA ILE A 173 24.98 10.36 20.34
C ILE A 173 25.61 9.49 19.25
N ASP A 174 24.79 8.65 18.62
CA ASP A 174 25.14 7.78 17.50
C ASP A 174 24.64 8.31 16.14
N ARG A 175 24.74 7.49 15.09
CA ARG A 175 24.29 7.87 13.74
C ARG A 175 22.77 7.92 13.62
N ASN A 176 22.04 7.04 14.31
CA ASN A 176 20.58 6.95 14.24
C ASN A 176 19.92 8.16 14.87
N LEU A 177 20.38 8.57 16.06
CA LEU A 177 19.90 9.78 16.71
C LEU A 177 20.20 11.03 15.87
N GLN A 178 21.44 11.13 15.37
CA GLN A 178 21.84 12.22 14.49
C GLN A 178 20.98 12.29 13.22
N PHE A 179 20.66 11.14 12.64
CA PHE A 179 19.84 11.03 11.45
C PHE A 179 18.39 11.44 11.71
N ALA A 180 17.76 10.83 12.71
CA ALA A 180 16.39 11.11 13.10
C ALA A 180 16.20 12.59 13.45
N LEU A 181 17.09 13.19 14.25
CA LEU A 181 17.01 14.61 14.59
C LEU A 181 17.06 15.51 13.35
N ALA A 182 17.92 15.21 12.37
CA ALA A 182 17.99 16.01 11.15
C ALA A 182 16.71 15.90 10.31
N SER A 183 16.11 14.71 10.23
CA SER A 183 14.82 14.45 9.57
C SER A 183 13.67 15.17 10.28
N LEU A 184 13.71 15.24 11.62
CA LEU A 184 12.78 16.01 12.45
C LEU A 184 12.98 17.53 12.36
N GLY A 185 14.09 18.01 11.75
CA GLY A 185 14.41 19.43 11.56
C GLY A 185 15.36 20.03 12.60
N TYR A 186 15.99 19.22 13.43
CA TYR A 186 16.90 19.63 14.49
C TYR A 186 18.37 19.40 14.13
N THR A 187 19.23 20.32 14.57
CA THR A 187 20.68 20.09 14.59
C THR A 187 21.12 19.47 15.90
N MET A 188 22.27 18.78 15.89
CA MET A 188 22.86 18.28 17.13
C MET A 188 23.15 19.36 18.16
N THR A 189 23.54 20.56 17.73
CA THR A 189 23.77 21.69 18.65
C THR A 189 22.48 22.12 19.34
N GLN A 190 21.38 22.25 18.59
CA GLN A 190 20.07 22.57 19.16
C GLN A 190 19.60 21.49 20.13
N PHE A 191 19.67 20.21 19.72
CA PHE A 191 19.30 19.10 20.59
C PHE A 191 20.10 19.09 21.90
N ARG A 192 21.43 19.24 21.84
CA ARG A 192 22.28 19.29 23.04
C ARG A 192 21.92 20.44 23.97
N GLN A 193 21.53 21.59 23.44
CA GLN A 193 21.10 22.73 24.25
C GLN A 193 19.76 22.45 24.93
N LEU A 194 18.79 21.91 24.19
CA LEU A 194 17.45 21.59 24.68
C LEU A 194 17.48 20.47 25.74
N ALA A 195 18.10 19.35 25.40
CA ALA A 195 18.16 18.15 26.23
C ALA A 195 19.25 18.20 27.31
N ARG A 196 20.11 19.22 27.30
CA ARG A 196 21.33 19.30 28.13
C ARG A 196 22.27 18.10 27.97
N ASN A 197 22.24 17.45 26.81
CA ASN A 197 23.04 16.26 26.51
C ASN A 197 24.53 16.61 26.32
N ARG A 198 25.38 16.05 27.18
CA ARG A 198 26.84 16.30 27.20
C ARG A 198 27.68 15.12 26.73
N HIS A 199 27.05 14.03 26.30
CA HIS A 199 27.75 12.81 25.90
C HIS A 199 28.59 13.04 24.64
N ALA A 200 29.73 12.33 24.54
CA ALA A 200 30.58 12.41 23.36
C ALA A 200 29.88 11.76 22.16
N ALA A 201 29.99 12.38 20.98
CA ALA A 201 29.49 11.74 19.75
C ALA A 201 30.39 10.56 19.40
N TRP A 202 29.80 9.36 19.27
CA TRP A 202 30.54 8.15 18.94
C TRP A 202 31.04 8.16 17.49
N ARG A 203 30.28 8.79 16.60
CA ARG A 203 30.64 8.96 15.18
C ARG A 203 30.20 10.33 14.69
N ARG A 204 30.98 10.91 13.77
CA ARG A 204 30.57 12.12 13.06
C ARG A 204 29.38 11.79 12.17
N LEU A 205 28.47 12.76 12.06
CA LEU A 205 27.33 12.71 11.16
C LEU A 205 27.77 12.39 9.73
N ALA A 206 27.04 11.52 9.04
CA ALA A 206 27.37 11.13 7.69
C ALA A 206 27.41 12.39 6.78
N PRO A 207 28.48 12.59 5.98
CA PRO A 207 28.51 13.69 5.01
C PRO A 207 27.29 13.62 4.09
N GLY A 208 26.60 14.74 3.89
CA GLY A 208 25.48 14.84 2.95
C GLY A 208 24.08 14.63 3.56
N LEU A 209 23.94 14.43 4.87
CA LEU A 209 22.62 14.39 5.47
C LEU A 209 21.94 15.77 5.36
N ARG A 210 20.86 15.84 4.56
CA ARG A 210 20.10 17.05 4.36
C ARG A 210 19.12 17.24 5.50
N ARG A 211 19.36 18.25 6.33
CA ARG A 211 18.44 18.64 7.40
C ARG A 211 17.13 19.17 6.80
N ARG A 212 16.00 18.77 7.40
CA ARG A 212 14.71 19.42 7.16
C ARG A 212 14.79 20.89 7.58
N ARG A 213 14.16 21.79 6.81
CA ARG A 213 14.23 23.25 7.07
C ARG A 213 13.39 23.67 8.26
N ALA A 214 12.17 23.14 8.36
CA ALA A 214 11.22 23.44 9.43
C ALA A 214 11.08 22.22 10.35
N PRO A 215 11.21 22.37 11.67
CA PRO A 215 10.90 21.31 12.61
C PRO A 215 9.46 20.85 12.48
N ILE A 216 9.23 19.53 12.56
CA ILE A 216 7.88 18.95 12.47
C ILE A 216 7.22 18.75 13.85
N VAL A 217 7.94 19.05 14.93
CA VAL A 217 7.45 19.11 16.31
C VAL A 217 8.08 20.32 16.99
N ALA A 218 7.45 20.87 18.03
CA ALA A 218 8.04 21.93 18.83
C ALA A 218 9.24 21.42 19.67
N PRO A 219 10.21 22.29 20.03
CA PRO A 219 11.38 21.89 20.81
C PRO A 219 11.05 21.22 22.14
N GLU A 220 10.02 21.69 22.82
CA GLU A 220 9.55 21.16 24.11
C GLU A 220 8.93 19.77 23.91
N GLN A 221 8.14 19.60 22.86
CA GLN A 221 7.53 18.33 22.48
C GLN A 221 8.58 17.28 22.08
N LEU A 222 9.70 17.68 21.49
CA LEU A 222 10.79 16.74 21.19
C LEU A 222 11.39 16.14 22.46
N VAL A 223 11.64 16.96 23.49
CA VAL A 223 12.17 16.48 24.76
C VAL A 223 11.13 15.61 25.48
N GLU A 224 9.88 16.07 25.50
CA GLU A 224 8.75 15.32 26.06
C GLU A 224 8.57 13.96 25.39
N LEU A 225 8.64 13.89 24.05
CA LEU A 225 8.56 12.64 23.30
C LEU A 225 9.60 11.63 23.78
N ILE A 226 10.85 12.09 23.93
CA ILE A 226 11.95 11.23 24.36
C ILE A 226 11.73 10.76 25.78
N ASP A 227 11.49 11.68 26.71
CA ASP A 227 11.37 11.38 28.14
C ASP A 227 10.17 10.44 28.43
N ASN A 228 9.17 10.42 27.54
CA ASN A 228 7.99 9.54 27.61
C ASN A 228 8.07 8.30 26.71
N ALA A 229 9.21 8.02 26.05
CA ALA A 229 9.35 6.85 25.17
C ALA A 229 9.12 5.49 25.89
N CYS A 230 9.13 5.50 27.23
CA CYS A 230 8.93 4.35 28.12
C CYS A 230 9.89 3.17 27.87
N SER A 231 10.93 3.35 27.06
CA SER A 231 11.94 2.35 26.74
C SER A 231 13.35 2.94 26.72
N THR A 232 14.34 2.10 26.99
CA THR A 232 15.77 2.41 26.85
C THR A 232 16.24 2.41 25.40
N SER A 233 15.45 1.85 24.48
CA SER A 233 15.73 1.81 23.05
C SER A 233 14.45 2.05 22.25
N PHE A 234 14.47 3.01 21.32
CA PHE A 234 13.31 3.32 20.50
C PHE A 234 13.74 3.88 19.14
N LEU A 235 12.80 3.97 18.20
CA LEU A 235 12.97 4.70 16.95
C LEU A 235 12.02 5.90 16.92
N PHE A 236 12.37 6.92 16.14
CA PHE A 236 11.41 7.96 15.76
C PHE A 236 10.69 7.56 14.47
N CYS A 237 9.38 7.73 14.45
CA CYS A 237 8.58 7.53 13.26
C CYS A 237 7.49 8.60 13.09
N LEU A 238 6.98 8.74 11.87
CA LEU A 238 5.64 9.25 11.66
C LEU A 238 4.65 8.10 11.85
N TYR A 239 3.48 8.40 12.38
CA TYR A 239 2.36 7.49 12.53
C TYR A 239 1.11 8.13 11.96
N ALA A 240 0.31 7.33 11.25
CA ALA A 240 -1.00 7.69 10.75
C ALA A 240 -1.85 6.44 10.50
N VAL A 241 -3.16 6.59 10.46
CA VAL A 241 -4.09 5.54 10.05
C VAL A 241 -4.73 5.92 8.71
N VAL A 242 -4.35 5.21 7.65
CA VAL A 242 -4.66 5.58 6.27
C VAL A 242 -5.56 4.53 5.61
N PRO A 243 -6.39 4.90 4.62
CA PRO A 243 -7.11 3.94 3.81
C PRO A 243 -6.15 3.03 3.03
N ILE A 244 -6.44 1.74 2.95
CA ILE A 244 -5.70 0.80 2.09
C ILE A 244 -5.67 1.27 0.62
N PRO A 245 -6.76 1.78 0.03
CA PRO A 245 -6.71 2.29 -1.35
C PRO A 245 -5.67 3.40 -1.56
N ASP A 246 -5.49 4.28 -0.56
CA ASP A 246 -4.49 5.34 -0.64
C ASP A 246 -3.08 4.72 -0.66
N LEU A 247 -2.83 3.68 0.13
CA LEU A 247 -1.56 2.96 0.18
C LEU A 247 -1.24 2.21 -1.13
N VAL A 248 -2.23 1.55 -1.73
CA VAL A 248 -2.07 0.85 -3.04
C VAL A 248 -1.66 1.84 -4.14
N GLY A 249 -2.17 3.07 -4.10
CA GLY A 249 -1.87 4.09 -5.09
C GLY A 249 -0.53 4.82 -4.91
N LEU A 250 0.24 4.53 -3.85
CA LEU A 250 1.51 5.23 -3.60
C LEU A 250 2.67 4.70 -4.46
N ASP A 251 3.56 5.60 -4.85
CA ASP A 251 4.91 5.29 -5.30
C ASP A 251 5.89 5.59 -4.16
N LEU A 252 6.36 4.55 -3.46
CA LEU A 252 7.29 4.70 -2.34
C LEU A 252 8.71 5.14 -2.77
N ASN A 253 8.98 5.25 -4.07
CA ASN A 253 10.22 5.83 -4.61
C ASN A 253 10.11 7.35 -4.85
N ARG A 254 8.93 7.93 -4.63
CA ARG A 254 8.70 9.37 -4.70
C ARG A 254 8.49 9.96 -3.31
N PRO A 255 8.60 11.29 -3.15
CA PRO A 255 8.14 11.94 -1.93
C PRO A 255 6.69 11.54 -1.63
N VAL A 256 6.38 11.31 -0.35
CA VAL A 256 5.03 11.00 0.13
C VAL A 256 4.66 12.03 1.19
N THR A 257 3.47 12.61 1.07
CA THR A 257 2.94 13.60 2.00
C THR A 257 1.85 12.99 2.85
N CYS A 258 2.00 13.10 4.17
CA CYS A 258 0.94 12.85 5.14
C CYS A 258 0.26 14.19 5.46
N GLU A 259 -1.03 14.33 5.14
CA GLU A 259 -1.78 15.57 5.42
C GLU A 259 -1.88 15.87 6.91
N THR A 260 -2.10 14.81 7.69
CA THR A 260 -2.09 14.79 9.15
C THR A 260 -1.27 13.59 9.60
N CYS A 261 -0.39 13.77 10.57
CA CYS A 261 0.35 12.66 11.16
C CYS A 261 0.84 13.02 12.56
N TRP A 262 1.34 12.01 13.26
CA TRP A 262 1.94 12.15 14.57
C TRP A 262 3.40 11.74 14.50
N VAL A 263 4.26 12.47 15.19
CA VAL A 263 5.64 12.05 15.41
C VAL A 263 5.64 11.22 16.68
N ALA A 264 6.17 10.01 16.59
CA ALA A 264 6.16 9.06 17.69
C ALA A 264 7.55 8.51 17.99
N THR A 265 7.74 8.12 19.24
CA THR A 265 8.76 7.17 19.67
C THR A 265 8.12 5.80 19.76
N LEU A 266 8.73 4.80 19.11
CA LEU A 266 8.26 3.41 19.12
C LEU A 266 9.41 2.49 19.53
N ASP A 267 9.19 1.62 20.51
CA ASP A 267 10.01 0.43 20.72
C ASP A 267 9.31 -0.78 20.12
N PRO A 268 9.75 -1.27 18.94
CA PRO A 268 9.12 -2.41 18.29
C PRO A 268 9.43 -3.76 18.96
N ILE A 269 10.44 -3.81 19.83
CA ILE A 269 10.86 -5.03 20.54
C ILE A 269 10.04 -5.20 21.81
N ASN A 270 10.01 -4.16 22.66
CA ASN A 270 9.32 -4.20 23.95
C ASN A 270 7.87 -3.71 23.88
N GLY A 271 7.47 -3.09 22.77
CA GLY A 271 6.11 -2.60 22.57
C GLY A 271 5.80 -1.37 23.41
N THR A 272 6.55 -0.29 23.21
CA THR A 272 6.21 1.03 23.78
C THR A 272 5.93 2.02 22.67
N PHE A 273 4.98 2.93 22.90
CA PHE A 273 4.57 3.92 21.92
C PHE A 273 4.17 5.21 22.65
N HIS A 274 4.67 6.33 22.15
CA HIS A 274 4.26 7.64 22.60
C HIS A 274 4.40 8.64 21.45
N ASP A 275 3.45 9.54 21.32
CA ASP A 275 3.32 10.39 20.14
C ASP A 275 2.88 11.81 20.47
N VAL A 276 3.17 12.72 19.55
CA VAL A 276 2.67 14.09 19.53
C VAL A 276 2.26 14.45 18.11
N ALA A 277 1.23 15.29 17.96
CA ALA A 277 0.79 15.75 16.65
C ALA A 277 1.92 16.53 15.93
N ALA A 278 2.11 16.24 14.64
CA ALA A 278 3.08 16.96 13.82
C ALA A 278 2.58 18.38 13.49
N VAL A 279 3.53 19.29 13.24
CA VAL A 279 3.25 20.66 12.81
C VAL A 279 2.89 20.67 11.32
N GLY A 280 1.59 20.56 11.04
CA GLY A 280 1.04 20.56 9.68
C GLY A 280 1.38 19.29 8.89
N ALA A 281 1.16 19.35 7.58
CA ALA A 281 1.44 18.25 6.68
C ALA A 281 2.95 17.96 6.59
N VAL A 282 3.32 16.68 6.57
CA VAL A 282 4.71 16.24 6.52
C VAL A 282 4.97 15.45 5.25
N THR A 283 5.82 16.00 4.39
CA THR A 283 6.36 15.27 3.23
C THR A 283 7.67 14.58 3.62
N VAL A 284 7.74 13.27 3.42
CA VAL A 284 8.94 12.45 3.58
C VAL A 284 9.47 12.03 2.22
N VAL A 285 10.78 11.84 2.13
CA VAL A 285 11.41 11.33 0.90
C VAL A 285 12.08 9.97 1.15
N PRO A 286 12.28 9.12 0.13
CA PRO A 286 12.84 7.77 0.31
C PRO A 286 14.21 7.74 1.00
N SER A 287 15.00 8.82 0.88
CA SER A 287 16.30 8.94 1.55
C SER A 287 16.21 9.25 3.06
N GLU A 288 15.03 9.59 3.58
CA GLU A 288 14.81 9.94 4.99
C GLU A 288 14.37 8.75 5.85
N GLY A 289 14.14 7.58 5.27
CA GLY A 289 13.57 6.47 6.03
C GLY A 289 12.91 5.40 5.20
N ARG A 290 12.08 4.61 5.87
CA ARG A 290 11.25 3.58 5.23
C ARG A 290 9.85 3.54 5.85
N PHE A 291 8.87 3.23 5.01
CA PHE A 291 7.54 2.91 5.44
C PHE A 291 7.48 1.52 6.05
N LEU A 292 6.58 1.37 7.02
CA LEU A 292 6.17 0.14 7.67
C LEU A 292 4.67 0.23 7.93
N SER A 293 4.05 -0.89 8.19
CA SER A 293 2.70 -0.98 8.73
C SER A 293 2.70 -1.68 10.08
N GLY A 294 1.57 -1.65 10.78
CA GLY A 294 1.39 -2.46 11.98
C GLY A 294 1.65 -3.97 11.76
N GLY A 295 1.52 -4.48 10.53
CA GLY A 295 1.75 -5.89 10.19
C GLY A 295 3.23 -6.29 10.18
N HIS A 296 4.14 -5.32 10.09
CA HIS A 296 5.59 -5.56 10.21
C HIS A 296 6.03 -5.68 11.68
N LEU A 297 5.17 -5.30 12.62
CA LEU A 297 5.52 -5.15 14.02
C LEU A 297 4.94 -6.31 14.83
N ARG A 298 5.70 -6.79 15.80
CA ARG A 298 5.18 -7.73 16.81
C ARG A 298 4.05 -7.07 17.61
N TRP A 299 4.24 -5.80 17.94
CA TRP A 299 3.28 -4.96 18.66
C TRP A 299 3.08 -3.69 17.84
N SER A 300 1.90 -3.55 17.22
CA SER A 300 1.54 -2.32 16.55
C SER A 300 1.08 -1.26 17.56
N PRO A 301 1.11 0.03 17.22
CA PRO A 301 0.69 1.10 18.15
C PRO A 301 -0.70 0.88 18.76
N GLU A 302 -1.67 0.41 17.98
CA GLU A 302 -2.99 0.02 18.51
C GLU A 302 -2.90 -1.11 19.54
N ASN A 303 -2.12 -2.16 19.28
CA ASN A 303 -1.91 -3.25 20.24
C ASN A 303 -1.23 -2.80 21.54
N ILE A 304 -0.40 -1.75 21.49
CA ILE A 304 0.36 -1.25 22.65
C ILE A 304 -0.51 -0.39 23.56
N CYS A 305 -1.22 0.58 22.98
CA CYS A 305 -1.89 1.65 23.73
C CYS A 305 -3.41 1.65 23.62
N CYS A 306 -4.02 0.69 22.89
CA CYS A 306 -5.45 0.69 22.56
C CYS A 306 -5.90 2.04 21.97
N LEU A 307 -5.11 2.58 21.05
CA LEU A 307 -5.27 3.93 20.51
C LEU A 307 -6.66 4.12 19.88
N HIS A 308 -7.25 5.32 20.07
CA HIS A 308 -8.51 5.68 19.42
C HIS A 308 -8.28 5.94 17.93
N THR A 309 -8.48 4.92 17.10
CA THR A 309 -8.18 4.90 15.66
C THR A 309 -8.70 6.12 14.89
N PRO A 310 -9.95 6.59 15.08
CA PRO A 310 -10.45 7.76 14.35
C PRO A 310 -9.68 9.05 14.61
N HIS A 311 -9.02 9.18 15.76
CA HIS A 311 -8.16 10.33 16.04
C HIS A 311 -6.97 10.39 15.08
N TYR A 312 -6.47 9.23 14.67
CA TYR A 312 -5.26 9.06 13.87
C TYR A 312 -5.51 8.98 12.36
N HIS A 313 -6.77 9.14 11.93
CA HIS A 313 -7.12 9.05 10.52
C HIS A 313 -6.44 10.15 9.69
N ALA A 314 -5.79 9.74 8.61
CA ALA A 314 -5.14 10.65 7.68
C ALA A 314 -5.38 10.24 6.23
N ARG A 315 -4.95 11.13 5.33
CA ARG A 315 -4.75 10.86 3.90
C ARG A 315 -3.25 10.94 3.61
N VAL A 316 -2.82 10.11 2.67
CA VAL A 316 -1.46 10.09 2.15
C VAL A 316 -1.50 10.14 0.63
N HIS A 317 -0.54 10.84 0.04
CA HIS A 317 -0.41 10.95 -1.41
C HIS A 317 1.04 11.25 -1.79
N ASN A 318 1.41 10.99 -3.05
CA ASN A 318 2.66 11.47 -3.62
C ASN A 318 2.61 12.95 -4.04
#